data_AF-A0A2H9Q193-F1
#
_entry.id   AF-A0A2H9Q193-F1
#
_cell.length_a   1.000
_cell.length_b   1.000
_cell.length_c   1.000
_cell.angle_alpha   90.00
_cell.angle_beta   90.00
_cell.angle_gamma   90.00
#
_symmetry.space_group_name_H-M   'P 1'
#
loop_
_entity.id
_entity.type
_entity.pdbx_description
1 polymer ?
#
loop_
_entity_poly.entity_id
_entity_poly.type
_entity_poly.pdbx_seq_one_letter_code
_entity_poly.pdbx_strand_id
1 'polypeptide(L)'
;MATIISDKLVRIIKNKKRLEKLLNIKITNNGREITFEGAPEEEFFATKVLDALEMGFSFSDATSIKENELEFDVINIKEFVRRGNLEKIRGRLIGKDGRVLKALSELTKCSLEMKGNEIGIIGDSENIKPAIDAIIQIIQGSKHANVYKGLEKRKEDPLLDLGLKEKKK
;
A
#
# COMPACT_ATOMS: atom_id res chain seq x y z
N MET A 1 0.82 17.88 17.65
CA MET A 1 0.40 18.75 16.53
C MET A 1 1.23 18.41 15.32
N ALA A 2 0.62 17.80 14.32
CA ALA A 2 1.25 17.47 13.05
C ALA A 2 0.56 18.21 11.90
N THR A 3 1.33 18.57 10.87
CA THR A 3 0.85 19.32 9.70
C THR A 3 1.27 18.60 8.43
N ILE A 4 0.33 18.42 7.51
CA ILE A 4 0.56 17.89 6.16
C ILE A 4 0.06 18.89 5.13
N ILE A 5 0.80 19.02 4.03
CA ILE A 5 0.40 19.82 2.88
C ILE A 5 -0.28 18.90 1.89
N SER A 6 -1.55 19.17 1.58
CA SER A 6 -2.29 18.32 0.64
C SER A 6 -2.72 19.07 -0.61
N ASP A 7 -2.49 18.44 -1.77
CA ASP A 7 -3.03 18.90 -3.05
C ASP A 7 -4.44 18.33 -3.32
N LYS A 8 -4.88 17.32 -2.55
CA LYS A 8 -6.19 16.63 -2.70
C LYS A 8 -7.16 16.99 -1.57
N LEU A 9 -7.13 18.24 -1.12
CA LEU A 9 -7.97 18.78 -0.02
C LEU A 9 -9.45 18.43 -0.15
N VAL A 10 -10.01 18.47 -1.35
CA VAL A 10 -11.46 18.27 -1.59
C VAL A 10 -11.91 16.89 -1.07
N ARG A 11 -11.10 15.85 -1.25
CA ARG A 11 -11.43 14.48 -0.82
C ARG A 11 -11.35 14.34 0.71
N ILE A 12 -10.38 15.00 1.33
CA ILE A 12 -10.17 14.99 2.77
C ILE A 12 -11.27 15.80 3.48
N ILE A 13 -11.55 17.02 3.00
CA ILE A 13 -12.60 17.89 3.53
C ILE A 13 -13.99 17.22 3.42
N LYS A 14 -14.29 16.56 2.29
CA LYS A 14 -15.56 15.83 2.12
C LYS A 14 -15.77 14.75 3.19
N ASN A 15 -14.70 14.12 3.66
CA ASN A 15 -14.75 13.07 4.67
C ASN A 15 -14.32 13.54 6.06
N LYS A 16 -14.15 14.86 6.28
CA LYS A 16 -13.62 15.44 7.52
C LYS A 16 -14.28 14.86 8.78
N LYS A 17 -15.62 14.94 8.86
CA LYS A 17 -16.38 14.44 10.03
C LYS A 17 -16.15 12.95 10.31
N ARG A 18 -15.97 12.15 9.25
CA ARG A 18 -15.70 10.71 9.39
C ARG A 18 -14.28 10.46 9.88
N LEU A 19 -13.30 11.20 9.36
CA LEU A 19 -11.90 11.10 9.79
C LEU A 19 -11.73 11.55 11.24
N GLU A 20 -12.30 12.69 11.63
CA GLU A 20 -12.24 13.18 13.02
C GLU A 20 -12.80 12.16 14.01
N LYS A 21 -13.92 11.50 13.66
CA LYS A 21 -14.54 10.50 14.53
C LYS A 21 -13.74 9.19 14.59
N LEU A 22 -13.19 8.72 13.47
CA LEU A 22 -12.49 7.45 13.39
C LEU A 22 -11.11 7.54 14.06
N LEU A 23 -10.42 8.65 13.82
CA LEU A 23 -9.06 8.88 14.32
C LEU A 23 -9.03 9.59 15.67
N ASN A 24 -10.19 10.02 16.18
CA ASN A 24 -10.33 10.78 17.43
C ASN A 24 -9.48 12.07 17.49
N ILE A 25 -9.28 12.70 16.33
CA ILE A 25 -8.49 13.94 16.19
C ILE A 25 -9.37 15.12 15.81
N LYS A 26 -8.86 16.32 16.08
CA LYS A 26 -9.43 17.57 15.55
C LYS A 26 -8.68 17.98 14.29
N ILE A 27 -9.40 18.13 13.17
CA ILE A 27 -8.80 18.52 11.89
C ILE A 27 -9.05 20.01 11.64
N THR A 28 -7.97 20.78 11.49
CA THR A 28 -8.00 22.17 11.09
C THR A 28 -7.44 22.32 9.68
N ASN A 29 -8.12 23.12 8.85
CA ASN A 29 -7.70 23.41 7.48
C ASN A 29 -7.29 24.89 7.43
N ASN A 30 -6.13 25.16 6.83
CA ASN A 30 -5.74 26.51 6.46
C ASN A 30 -5.19 26.51 5.03
N GLY A 31 -6.07 26.67 4.05
CA GLY A 31 -5.70 26.54 2.64
C GLY A 31 -5.28 25.11 2.31
N ARG A 32 -4.00 24.91 1.98
CA ARG A 32 -3.41 23.59 1.67
C ARG A 32 -2.86 22.84 2.87
N GLU A 33 -2.71 23.52 3.99
CA GLU A 33 -2.21 22.92 5.21
C GLU A 33 -3.37 22.30 5.98
N ILE A 34 -3.20 21.05 6.35
CA ILE A 34 -4.09 20.33 7.24
C ILE A 34 -3.30 20.05 8.51
N THR A 35 -3.82 20.54 9.62
CA THR A 35 -3.26 20.32 10.94
C THR A 35 -4.17 19.42 11.75
N PHE A 36 -3.58 18.49 12.48
CA PHE A 36 -4.28 17.62 13.41
C PHE A 36 -3.72 17.78 14.82
N GLU A 37 -4.65 17.79 15.77
CA GLU A 37 -4.38 17.82 17.20
C GLU A 37 -5.07 16.63 17.86
N GLY A 38 -4.29 15.82 18.58
CA GLY A 38 -4.76 14.63 19.30
C GLY A 38 -3.67 14.01 20.16
N ALA A 39 -3.90 12.79 20.64
CA ALA A 39 -2.86 12.01 21.29
C ALA A 39 -1.74 11.62 20.30
N PRO A 40 -0.50 11.38 20.75
CA PRO A 40 0.62 11.04 19.85
C PRO A 40 0.34 9.83 18.94
N GLU A 41 -0.37 8.81 19.45
CA GLU A 41 -0.77 7.65 18.67
C GLU A 41 -1.79 8.00 17.57
N GLU A 42 -2.78 8.81 17.91
CA GLU A 42 -3.83 9.26 16.98
C GLU A 42 -3.25 10.13 15.87
N GLU A 43 -2.33 11.03 16.22
CA GLU A 43 -1.60 11.86 15.25
C GLU A 43 -0.74 11.01 14.30
N PHE A 44 -0.12 9.94 14.80
CA PHE A 44 0.63 8.99 13.99
C PHE A 44 -0.25 8.31 12.95
N PHE A 45 -1.39 7.73 13.37
CA PHE A 45 -2.32 7.09 12.45
C PHE A 45 -2.97 8.08 11.49
N ALA A 46 -3.32 9.28 11.95
CA ALA A 46 -3.87 10.32 11.10
C ALA A 46 -2.92 10.71 9.97
N THR A 47 -1.63 10.84 10.29
CA THR A 47 -0.59 11.13 9.30
C THR A 47 -0.55 10.04 8.23
N LYS A 48 -0.48 8.77 8.64
CA LYS A 48 -0.43 7.61 7.73
C LYS A 48 -1.68 7.50 6.85
N VAL A 49 -2.87 7.70 7.41
CA VAL A 49 -4.15 7.67 6.69
C VAL A 49 -4.22 8.78 5.65
N LEU A 50 -3.77 9.99 5.99
CA LEU A 50 -3.75 11.11 5.06
C LEU A 50 -2.75 10.88 3.92
N ASP A 51 -1.54 10.43 4.23
CA ASP A 51 -0.53 10.09 3.22
C ASP A 51 -1.06 9.02 2.24
N ALA A 52 -1.77 8.01 2.74
CA ALA A 52 -2.43 7.01 1.89
C ALA A 52 -3.50 7.65 0.98
N LEU A 53 -4.36 8.53 1.51
CA LEU A 53 -5.36 9.25 0.70
C LEU A 53 -4.73 10.14 -0.38
N GLU A 54 -3.61 10.78 -0.05
CA GLU A 54 -2.82 11.60 -0.98
C GLU A 54 -2.24 10.77 -2.13
N MET A 55 -1.76 9.58 -1.78
CA MET A 55 -1.22 8.60 -2.71
C MET A 55 -2.28 8.15 -3.72
N GLY A 56 -3.52 7.99 -3.30
CA GLY A 56 -4.63 7.68 -4.19
C GLY A 56 -5.61 6.66 -3.64
N PHE A 57 -5.27 6.00 -2.53
CA PHE A 57 -6.07 4.96 -1.92
C PHE A 57 -7.52 5.36 -1.71
N SER A 58 -8.39 4.35 -1.71
CA SER A 58 -9.78 4.57 -1.34
C SER A 58 -9.87 5.01 0.13
N PHE A 59 -11.00 5.62 0.49
CA PHE A 59 -11.23 5.98 1.88
C PHE A 59 -11.20 4.75 2.80
N SER A 60 -11.77 3.64 2.32
CA SER A 60 -11.80 2.37 3.06
C SER A 60 -10.41 1.77 3.25
N ASP A 61 -9.56 1.80 2.21
CA ASP A 61 -8.19 1.28 2.33
C ASP A 61 -7.37 2.13 3.28
N ALA A 62 -7.48 3.46 3.18
CA ALA A 62 -6.73 4.36 4.05
C ALA A 62 -7.15 4.20 5.51
N THR A 63 -8.45 4.11 5.83
CA THR A 63 -8.89 3.95 7.23
C THR A 63 -8.55 2.59 7.82
N SER A 64 -8.40 1.56 6.97
CA SER A 64 -8.01 0.21 7.42
C SER A 64 -6.66 0.19 8.16
N ILE A 65 -5.78 1.17 7.91
CA ILE A 65 -4.53 1.37 8.65
C ILE A 65 -4.80 1.48 10.17
N LYS A 66 -5.80 2.27 10.57
CA LYS A 66 -6.17 2.40 12.00
C LYS A 66 -7.10 1.28 12.45
N GLU A 67 -8.08 0.91 11.63
CA GLU A 67 -9.13 -0.05 12.03
C GLU A 67 -8.60 -1.47 12.23
N ASN A 68 -7.64 -1.87 11.40
CA ASN A 68 -7.06 -3.21 11.40
C ASN A 68 -5.57 -3.21 11.80
N GLU A 69 -5.06 -2.08 12.31
CA GLU A 69 -3.65 -1.89 12.70
C GLU A 69 -2.65 -2.29 11.59
N LEU A 70 -3.01 -2.01 10.33
CA LEU A 70 -2.15 -2.33 9.18
C LEU A 70 -1.02 -1.33 9.05
N GLU A 71 0.07 -1.80 8.45
CA GLU A 71 1.21 -0.94 8.12
C GLU A 71 0.98 -0.24 6.77
N PHE A 72 1.55 0.96 6.64
CA PHE A 72 1.58 1.72 5.40
C PHE A 72 3.00 2.14 5.04
N ASP A 73 3.45 1.62 3.90
CA ASP A 73 4.77 1.85 3.33
C ASP A 73 4.68 2.44 1.92
N VAL A 74 5.67 3.26 1.59
CA VAL A 74 5.83 3.87 0.27
C VAL A 74 7.20 3.54 -0.28
N ILE A 75 7.24 2.98 -1.48
CA ILE A 75 8.49 2.68 -2.19
C ILE A 75 8.60 3.51 -3.46
N ASN A 76 9.79 4.04 -3.73
CA ASN A 76 10.07 4.71 -5.00
C ASN A 76 10.73 3.74 -5.97
N ILE A 77 10.03 3.38 -7.06
CA ILE A 77 10.53 2.38 -8.00
C ILE A 77 11.84 2.81 -8.69
N LYS A 78 12.16 4.12 -8.71
CA LYS A 78 13.41 4.62 -9.30
C LYS A 78 14.63 4.09 -8.58
N GLU A 79 14.55 3.85 -7.27
CA GLU A 79 15.68 3.36 -6.46
C GLU A 79 16.12 1.95 -6.86
N PHE A 80 15.19 1.18 -7.43
CA PHE A 80 15.40 -0.20 -7.83
C PHE A 80 15.67 -0.36 -9.34
N VAL A 81 15.68 0.75 -10.08
CA VAL A 81 15.88 0.78 -11.53
C VAL A 81 17.22 1.44 -11.85
N ARG A 82 18.22 0.64 -12.25
CA ARG A 82 19.55 1.15 -12.62
C ARG A 82 19.54 1.91 -13.96
N ARG A 83 18.85 1.37 -14.96
CA ARG A 83 18.72 1.90 -16.32
C ARG A 83 17.40 1.43 -16.92
N GLY A 84 16.73 2.28 -17.69
CA GLY A 84 15.50 1.89 -18.40
C GLY A 84 14.52 3.03 -18.53
N ASN A 85 13.55 2.86 -19.44
CA ASN A 85 12.46 3.81 -19.57
C ASN A 85 11.42 3.55 -18.46
N LEU A 86 11.33 4.49 -17.51
CA LEU A 86 10.40 4.44 -16.38
C LEU A 86 8.94 4.30 -16.84
N GLU A 87 8.57 4.88 -17.98
CA GLU A 87 7.22 4.74 -18.55
C GLU A 87 6.90 3.29 -18.90
N LYS A 88 7.85 2.58 -19.53
CA LYS A 88 7.68 1.15 -19.85
C LYS A 88 7.63 0.29 -18.58
N ILE A 89 8.45 0.62 -17.59
CA ILE A 89 8.50 -0.09 -16.31
C ILE A 89 7.17 0.07 -15.57
N ARG A 90 6.67 1.30 -15.47
CA ARG A 90 5.33 1.61 -14.94
C ARG A 90 4.24 0.86 -15.71
N GLY A 91 4.30 0.86 -17.04
CA GLY A 91 3.35 0.14 -17.87
C GLY A 91 3.30 -1.36 -17.62
N ARG A 92 4.46 -2.00 -17.34
CA ARG A 92 4.51 -3.42 -16.96
C ARG A 92 3.87 -3.67 -15.60
N LEU A 93 4.15 -2.79 -14.64
CA LEU A 93 3.71 -2.94 -13.27
C LEU A 93 2.21 -2.67 -13.08
N ILE A 94 1.69 -1.61 -13.71
CA ILE A 94 0.25 -1.35 -13.76
C ILE A 94 -0.43 -2.46 -14.56
N GLY A 95 0.17 -2.82 -15.70
CA GLY A 95 -0.42 -3.73 -16.67
C GLY A 95 -1.61 -3.10 -17.39
N LYS A 96 -2.17 -3.83 -18.35
CA LYS A 96 -3.37 -3.37 -19.07
C LYS A 96 -4.54 -3.26 -18.08
N ASP A 97 -5.12 -2.07 -18.00
CA ASP A 97 -6.26 -1.70 -17.12
C ASP A 97 -5.98 -1.94 -15.62
N GLY A 98 -4.72 -1.81 -15.18
CA GLY A 98 -4.36 -2.00 -13.77
C GLY A 98 -4.33 -3.46 -13.30
N ARG A 99 -4.50 -4.42 -14.22
CA ARG A 99 -4.66 -5.85 -13.87
C ARG A 99 -3.46 -6.45 -13.15
N VAL A 100 -2.24 -5.96 -13.40
CA VAL A 100 -1.04 -6.51 -12.75
C VAL A 100 -0.97 -6.05 -11.29
N LEU A 101 -1.19 -4.76 -11.02
CA LEU A 101 -1.30 -4.25 -9.64
C LEU A 101 -2.42 -4.95 -8.88
N LYS A 102 -3.59 -5.12 -9.50
CA LYS A 102 -4.71 -5.83 -8.88
C LYS A 102 -4.36 -7.29 -8.55
N ALA A 103 -3.74 -8.01 -9.48
CA ALA A 103 -3.30 -9.38 -9.24
C ALA A 103 -2.27 -9.47 -8.10
N LEU A 104 -1.30 -8.55 -8.05
CA LEU A 104 -0.33 -8.49 -6.95
C LEU A 104 -1.03 -8.22 -5.62
N SER A 105 -1.95 -7.26 -5.58
CA SER A 105 -2.75 -6.93 -4.39
C SER A 105 -3.49 -8.15 -3.85
N GLU A 106 -4.18 -8.90 -4.72
CA GLU A 106 -4.87 -10.15 -4.35
C GLU A 106 -3.89 -11.25 -3.90
N LEU A 107 -2.75 -11.37 -4.58
CA LEU A 107 -1.73 -12.39 -4.27
C LEU A 107 -0.92 -12.08 -3.00
N THR A 108 -0.82 -10.83 -2.58
CA THR A 108 -0.10 -10.46 -1.36
C THR A 108 -1.03 -10.14 -0.21
N LYS A 109 -2.35 -10.05 -0.44
CA LYS A 109 -3.33 -9.54 0.53
C LYS A 109 -3.01 -8.10 1.00
N CYS A 110 -2.36 -7.32 0.15
CA CYS A 110 -2.08 -5.91 0.41
C CYS A 110 -2.92 -5.03 -0.52
N SER A 111 -3.36 -3.86 -0.06
CA SER A 111 -3.86 -2.82 -0.95
C SER A 111 -2.66 -2.09 -1.58
N LEU A 112 -2.65 -1.99 -2.90
CA LEU A 112 -1.56 -1.37 -3.67
C LEU A 112 -2.09 -0.20 -4.49
N GLU A 113 -1.41 0.95 -4.44
CA GLU A 113 -1.75 2.14 -5.23
C GLU A 113 -0.48 2.77 -5.79
N MET A 114 -0.55 3.34 -7.00
CA MET A 114 0.63 3.88 -7.67
C MET A 114 0.43 5.35 -8.06
N LYS A 115 1.33 6.22 -7.59
CA LYS A 115 1.34 7.65 -7.89
C LYS A 115 2.69 8.04 -8.50
N GLY A 116 2.68 8.35 -9.80
CA GLY A 116 3.92 8.71 -10.50
C GLY A 116 4.91 7.56 -10.51
N ASN A 117 5.96 7.62 -9.69
CA ASN A 117 6.97 6.55 -9.55
C ASN A 117 6.98 5.92 -8.15
N GLU A 118 6.01 6.27 -7.31
CA GLU A 118 5.87 5.75 -5.96
C GLU A 118 4.73 4.74 -5.93
N ILE A 119 4.92 3.70 -5.13
CA ILE A 119 3.89 2.69 -4.84
C ILE A 119 3.67 2.64 -3.35
N GLY A 120 2.41 2.78 -2.98
CA GLY A 120 1.94 2.64 -1.62
C GLY A 120 1.48 1.23 -1.41
N ILE A 121 1.73 0.74 -0.21
CA ILE A 121 1.41 -0.62 0.20
C ILE A 121 0.76 -0.51 1.56
N ILE A 122 -0.46 -1.01 1.68
CA ILE A 122 -1.17 -1.16 2.95
C ILE A 122 -1.38 -2.65 3.19
N GLY A 123 -0.98 -3.17 4.35
CA GLY A 123 -1.19 -4.57 4.70
C GLY A 123 -0.47 -4.98 5.97
N ASP A 124 -0.56 -6.26 6.31
CA ASP A 124 0.18 -6.81 7.45
C ASP A 124 1.69 -6.79 7.17
N SER A 125 2.48 -6.64 8.22
CA SER A 125 3.94 -6.62 8.17
C SER A 125 4.53 -7.85 7.46
N GLU A 126 3.92 -9.03 7.64
CA GLU A 126 4.31 -10.28 6.98
C GLU A 126 4.08 -10.28 5.46
N ASN A 127 3.09 -9.50 5.00
CA ASN A 127 2.62 -9.47 3.62
C ASN A 127 3.30 -8.35 2.80
N ILE A 128 3.72 -7.26 3.46
CA ILE A 128 4.37 -6.11 2.81
C ILE A 128 5.67 -6.52 2.12
N LYS A 129 6.55 -7.26 2.81
CA LYS A 129 7.84 -7.66 2.23
C LYS A 129 7.68 -8.52 0.96
N PRO A 130 6.86 -9.58 0.94
CA PRO A 130 6.53 -10.30 -0.29
C PRO A 130 5.99 -9.41 -1.41
N ALA A 131 5.16 -8.40 -1.08
CA ALA A 131 4.65 -7.46 -2.06
C ALA A 131 5.75 -6.60 -2.68
N ILE A 132 6.63 -6.03 -1.85
CA ILE A 132 7.80 -5.25 -2.30
C ILE A 132 8.70 -6.11 -3.20
N ASP A 133 9.03 -7.34 -2.79
CA ASP A 133 9.87 -8.24 -3.56
C ASP A 133 9.26 -8.55 -4.94
N ALA A 134 7.94 -8.78 -5.00
CA ALA A 134 7.24 -9.03 -6.25
C ALA A 134 7.24 -7.81 -7.18
N ILE A 135 7.01 -6.62 -6.63
CA ILE A 135 7.10 -5.36 -7.36
C ILE A 135 8.51 -5.18 -7.94
N ILE A 136 9.55 -5.36 -7.12
CA ILE A 136 10.96 -5.24 -7.52
C ILE A 136 11.29 -6.21 -8.66
N GLN A 137 10.85 -7.47 -8.56
CA GLN A 137 11.08 -8.45 -9.62
C GLN A 137 10.46 -8.03 -10.95
N ILE A 138 9.23 -7.50 -10.94
CA ILE A 138 8.53 -7.04 -12.15
C ILE A 138 9.25 -5.86 -12.79
N ILE A 139 9.63 -4.85 -12.00
CA ILE A 139 10.30 -3.65 -12.51
C ILE A 139 11.72 -3.96 -13.01
N GLN A 140 12.38 -4.98 -12.46
CA GLN A 140 13.67 -5.50 -12.94
C GLN A 140 13.55 -6.40 -14.18
N GLY A 141 12.33 -6.64 -14.67
CA GLY A 141 12.10 -7.29 -15.95
C GLY A 141 11.67 -8.75 -15.88
N SER A 142 11.46 -9.30 -14.68
CA SER A 142 10.94 -10.66 -14.52
C SER A 142 9.60 -10.85 -15.22
N LYS A 143 9.34 -12.08 -15.68
CA LYS A 143 8.06 -12.45 -16.28
C LYS A 143 6.98 -12.48 -15.18
N HIS A 144 5.83 -11.84 -15.42
CA HIS A 144 4.73 -11.79 -14.45
C HIS A 144 4.31 -13.19 -13.97
N ALA A 145 4.23 -14.17 -14.89
CA ALA A 145 3.89 -15.56 -14.56
C ALA A 145 4.84 -16.19 -13.51
N ASN A 146 6.13 -15.88 -13.56
CA ASN A 146 7.09 -16.41 -12.59
C ASN A 146 6.89 -15.77 -11.21
N VAL A 147 6.62 -14.47 -11.18
CA VAL A 147 6.37 -13.72 -9.95
C VAL A 147 5.08 -14.21 -9.28
N TYR A 148 4.00 -14.38 -10.06
CA TYR A 148 2.73 -14.90 -9.54
C TYR A 148 2.87 -16.30 -8.96
N LYS A 149 3.52 -17.22 -9.69
CA LYS A 149 3.80 -18.58 -9.19
C LYS A 149 4.63 -18.56 -7.91
N GLY A 150 5.55 -17.60 -7.76
CA GLY A 150 6.33 -17.42 -6.54
C GLY A 150 5.46 -17.00 -5.34
N LEU A 151 4.51 -16.09 -5.56
CA LEU A 151 3.56 -15.65 -4.52
C LEU A 151 2.56 -16.74 -4.15
N GLU A 152 2.03 -17.48 -5.12
CA GLU A 152 1.10 -18.59 -4.90
C GLU A 152 1.70 -19.69 -4.02
N LYS A 153 2.94 -20.10 -4.32
CA LYS A 153 3.66 -21.10 -3.50
C LYS A 153 3.81 -20.68 -2.05
N ARG A 154 4.03 -19.38 -1.78
CA ARG A 154 4.14 -18.87 -0.41
C ARG A 154 2.80 -18.91 0.32
N LYS A 155 1.67 -18.74 -0.39
CA LYS A 155 0.34 -18.87 0.21
C LYS A 155 0.00 -20.31 0.61
N GLU A 156 0.51 -21.29 -0.12
CA GLU A 156 0.23 -22.71 0.12
C GLU A 156 0.98 -23.28 1.33
N ASP A 157 2.00 -22.58 1.84
CA ASP A 157 2.97 -23.12 2.81
C ASP A 157 2.96 -22.50 4.23
N PRO A 158 1.82 -22.47 4.95
CA PRO A 158 1.84 -22.36 6.43
C PRO A 158 1.73 -23.72 7.16
N LEU A 159 1.23 -24.77 6.49
CA LEU A 159 0.84 -26.05 7.13
C LEU A 159 1.71 -27.26 6.74
N LEU A 160 2.49 -27.17 5.66
CA LEU A 160 3.28 -28.30 5.14
C LEU A 160 4.67 -28.42 5.76
N ASP A 161 5.13 -27.41 6.50
CA ASP A 161 6.44 -27.41 7.17
C ASP A 161 6.46 -28.14 8.53
N LEU A 162 5.32 -28.67 8.99
CA LEU A 162 5.26 -29.57 10.17
C LEU A 162 5.78 -30.99 9.89
N GLY A 163 6.39 -31.23 8.71
CA GLY A 163 6.96 -32.53 8.36
C GLY A 163 5.94 -33.66 8.18
N LEU A 164 4.64 -33.34 8.13
CA LEU A 164 3.59 -34.31 7.83
C LEU A 164 3.54 -34.56 6.33
N LYS A 165 4.53 -35.30 5.81
CA LYS A 165 4.33 -36.03 4.57
C LYS A 165 3.23 -37.05 4.82
N GLU A 166 2.04 -36.81 4.28
CA GLU A 166 1.10 -37.91 4.07
C GLU A 166 1.81 -38.97 3.23
N LYS A 167 2.12 -40.10 3.87
CA LYS A 167 2.57 -41.30 3.17
C LYS A 167 1.44 -41.68 2.22
N LYS A 168 1.58 -41.34 0.93
CA LYS A 168 0.78 -41.97 -0.11
C LYS A 168 1.03 -43.48 -0.03
N LYS A 169 -0.03 -44.23 0.27
CA LYS A 169 -0.08 -45.68 0.08
C LYS A 169 -0.10 -46.00 -1.40
#